data_AF-A0A9W9F832-F1
#
_entry.id   AF-A0A9W9F832-F1
#
_cell.length_a   1.000
_cell.length_b   1.000
_cell.length_c   1.000
_cell.angle_alpha   90.00
_cell.angle_beta   90.00
_cell.angle_gamma   90.00
#
_symmetry.space_group_name_H-M   'P 1'
#
loop_
_entity.id
_entity.type
_entity.pdbx_description
1 polymer ?
#
loop_
_entity_poly.entity_id
_entity_poly.type
_entity_poly.pdbx_seq_one_letter_code
_entity_poly.pdbx_strand_id
1 'polypeptide(L)' 'YYKVDGDGKIERLRRECPAPECGAGVFMAAMHNRQYCGKCHLTYVFDESK' A
#
# COMPACT_ATOMS: atom_id res chain seq x y z
N TYR A 1 -2.39 0.19 8.63
CA TYR A 1 -3.54 1.10 8.78
C TYR A 1 -4.78 0.25 8.58
N TYR A 2 -5.43 -0.10 9.67
CA TYR A 2 -6.63 -0.92 9.67
C TYR A 2 -7.76 0.00 10.14
N LYS A 3 -8.80 0.15 9.31
CA LYS A 3 -10.05 0.75 9.75
C LYS A 3 -10.92 -0.41 10.21
N VAL A 4 -11.45 -0.31 11.42
CA VAL A 4 -12.43 -1.28 11.92
C VAL A 4 -13.77 -0.56 11.87
N ASP A 5 -14.65 -1.02 10.99
CA ASP A 5 -16.03 -0.54 10.96
C ASP A 5 -16.84 -1.22 12.06
N GLY A 6 -17.93 -0.57 12.49
CA GLY A 6 -18.72 -0.96 13.68
C GLY A 6 -19.26 -2.40 13.67
N ASP A 7 -19.39 -3.00 12.49
CA ASP A 7 -19.78 -4.40 12.27
C ASP A 7 -18.61 -5.41 12.40
N GLY A 8 -17.43 -4.97 12.85
CA GLY A 8 -16.24 -5.81 12.99
C GLY A 8 -15.53 -6.12 11.67
N LYS A 9 -15.91 -5.46 10.57
CA LYS A 9 -15.19 -5.55 9.30
C LYS A 9 -13.90 -4.74 9.37
N ILE A 10 -12.79 -5.37 9.01
CA ILE A 10 -11.46 -4.76 8.99
C ILE A 10 -11.13 -4.42 7.55
N GLU A 11 -11.14 -3.13 7.22
CA GLU A 11 -10.72 -2.64 5.92
C GLU A 11 -9.24 -2.26 5.93
N ARG A 12 -8.52 -2.74 4.91
CA ARG A 12 -7.11 -2.40 4.67
C ARG A 12 -7.03 -1.15 3.80
N LEU A 13 -6.63 -0.03 4.41
CA LEU A 13 -6.59 1.28 3.74
C LEU A 13 -5.45 1.46 2.74
N ARG A 14 -4.41 0.63 2.80
CA ARG A 14 -3.21 0.76 1.96
C ARG A 14 -2.90 -0.56 1.27
N ARG A 15 -2.34 -0.45 0.06
CA ARG A 15 -1.91 -1.61 -0.74
C ARG A 15 -0.72 -2.29 -0.08
N GLU A 16 -0.74 -3.62 -0.05
CA GLU A 16 0.42 -4.42 0.33
C GLU A 16 1.45 -4.49 -0.80
N CYS A 17 2.73 -4.51 -0.45
CA CYS A 17 3.80 -4.60 -1.43
C CYS A 17 3.83 -6.00 -2.07
N PRO A 18 3.79 -6.12 -3.40
CA PRO A 18 3.77 -7.41 -4.08
C PRO A 18 5.13 -8.12 -4.11
N ALA A 19 6.19 -7.47 -3.63
CA ALA A 19 7.53 -8.06 -3.65
C ALA A 19 7.58 -9.27 -2.68
N PRO A 20 8.16 -10.41 -3.11
CA PRO A 20 8.22 -11.63 -2.29
C PRO A 20 9.00 -11.44 -0.98
N GLU A 21 9.93 -10.48 -0.96
CA GLU A 21 10.71 -10.06 0.21
C GLU A 21 9.93 -9.15 1.19
N CYS A 22 8.88 -8.48 0.71
CA CYS A 22 8.09 -7.55 1.51
C CYS A 22 6.83 -8.19 2.09
N GLY A 23 6.16 -9.07 1.33
CA GLY A 23 5.10 -9.94 1.82
C GLY A 23 3.89 -9.24 2.46
N ALA A 24 2.93 -10.07 2.89
CA ALA A 24 1.71 -9.62 3.55
C ALA A 24 2.06 -8.93 4.89
N GLY A 25 1.80 -7.61 4.97
CA GLY A 25 2.08 -6.79 6.15
C GLY A 25 2.93 -5.56 5.88
N VAL A 26 3.67 -5.53 4.77
CA VAL A 26 4.38 -4.31 4.33
C VAL A 26 3.47 -3.50 3.42
N PHE A 27 2.96 -2.40 3.95
CA PHE A 27 2.10 -1.48 3.21
C PHE A 27 2.92 -0.46 2.44
N MET A 28 2.57 -0.25 1.18
CA MET A 28 3.16 0.82 0.38
C MET A 28 2.62 2.17 0.86
N ALA A 29 3.51 3.16 0.96
CA ALA A 29 3.16 4.54 1.24
C ALA A 29 2.50 5.14 0.00
N ALA A 30 1.29 5.69 0.14
CA ALA A 30 0.60 6.39 -0.93
C ALA A 30 0.95 7.89 -0.85
N MET A 31 1.64 8.39 -1.87
CA MET A 31 1.97 9.80 -2.09
C MET A 31 1.20 10.29 -3.33
N HIS A 32 1.16 11.61 -3.54
CA HIS A 32 0.36 12.24 -4.60
C HIS A 32 0.60 11.63 -5.99
N ASN A 33 1.87 11.38 -6.35
CA ASN A 33 2.25 10.88 -7.68
C ASN A 33 2.83 9.46 -7.66
N ARG A 34 2.91 8.81 -6.50
CA ARG A 34 3.61 7.54 -6.38
C ARG A 34 3.16 6.70 -5.20
N GLN A 35 3.32 5.39 -5.32
CA GLN A 35 3.36 4.45 -4.21
C GLN A 35 4.80 4.03 -3.96
N TYR A 36 5.25 4.11 -2.71
CA TYR A 36 6.61 3.78 -2.33
C TYR A 36 6.64 2.70 -1.24
N CYS A 37 7.44 1.66 -1.42
CA CYS A 37 7.73 0.69 -0.38
C CYS A 37 9.00 1.10 0.37
N GLY A 38 8.88 1.34 1.68
CA GLY A 38 10.04 1.68 2.52
C GLY A 38 11.02 0.53 2.79
N LYS A 39 10.63 -0.73 2.53
CA LYS A 39 11.45 -1.92 2.82
C LYS A 39 12.31 -2.36 1.64
N CYS A 40 11.70 -2.53 0.46
CA CYS A 40 12.43 -2.90 -0.77
C CYS A 40 12.78 -1.69 -1.66
N HIS A 41 12.48 -0.47 -1.22
CA HIS A 41 12.67 0.77 -1.98
C HIS A 41 11.92 0.82 -3.33
N LEU A 42 10.98 -0.08 -3.56
CA LEU A 42 10.22 -0.15 -4.79
C LEU A 42 9.25 1.04 -4.92
N THR A 43 9.28 1.69 -6.07
CA THR A 43 8.45 2.86 -6.36
C THR A 43 7.56 2.58 -7.56
N TYR A 44 6.25 2.65 -7.39
CA TYR A 44 5.29 2.74 -8.49
C TYR A 44 4.90 4.20 -8.66
N VAL A 45 5.05 4.75 -9.86
CA VAL A 45 4.57 6.11 -10.17
C VAL A 45 3.20 5.96 -10.81
N PHE A 46 2.23 6.75 -10.37
CA PHE A 46 0.94 6.83 -11.05
C PHE A 46 1.15 7.73 -12.26
N ASP A 47 1.12 7.13 -13.44
CA ASP A 47 1.17 7.89 -14.67
C ASP A 47 -0.25 8.40 -14.96
N GLU A 48 -0.46 9.71 -14.86
CA GLU A 48 -1.73 10.39 -15.18
C GLU A 48 -1.98 10.48 -16.70
N SER A 49 -1.29 9.70 -17.55
CA SER A 49 -1.64 9.58 -18.97
C SER A 49 -2.55 8.38 -19.25
N LYS A 50 -3.80 8.48 -18.80
CA LYS A 50 -4.94 7.84 -19.47
C LYS A 50 -6.29 8.43 -19.05
#